data_AF-A0A6J4JVT6-F1
#
_entry.id   AF-A0A6J4JVT6-F1
#
_cell.length_a   1.000
_cell.length_b   1.000
_cell.length_c   1.000
_cell.angle_alpha   90.00
_cell.angle_beta   90.00
_cell.angle_gamma   90.00
#
_symmetry.space_group_name_H-M   'P 1'
#
loop_
_entity.id
_entity.type
_entity.pdbx_description
1 polymer ?
#
loop_
_entity_poly.entity_id
_entity_poly.type
_entity_poly.pdbx_seq_one_letter_code
_entity_poly.pdbx_strand_id
1 'polypeptide(L)'
;FKILMQIAASVALVITGFWFGSRNMSTTQPNPELMALRQDLQEFKKVLGNQTPERATASERIQVVSQEMKAAPANKEVIQLLINAMNFDPNVNVRLAACESLFKHRQLPMVREAFIQSLQIQTDPNVQAMLIDILVALKEKQAVDQFKKFVQKQNLQPTVKLKAQQAIGILI
;
A
#
# COMPACT_ATOMS: atom_id res chain seq x y z
N PHE A 1 55.83 -5.50 42.47
CA PHE A 1 54.53 -5.75 43.12
C PHE A 1 53.41 -4.79 42.70
N LYS A 2 53.59 -3.45 42.77
CA LYS A 2 52.53 -2.48 42.36
C LYS A 2 52.03 -2.64 40.91
N ILE A 3 52.94 -2.86 39.94
CA ILE A 3 52.59 -3.02 38.52
C ILE A 3 51.80 -4.31 38.26
N LEU A 4 52.15 -5.41 38.95
CA LEU A 4 51.41 -6.68 38.85
C LEU A 4 49.97 -6.56 39.39
N MET A 5 49.75 -5.80 40.47
CA MET A 5 48.39 -5.57 41.01
C MET A 5 47.54 -4.68 40.10
N GLN A 6 48.15 -3.72 39.38
CA GLN A 6 47.43 -2.87 38.42
C GLN A 6 46.99 -3.66 37.17
N ILE A 7 47.83 -4.58 36.69
CA ILE A 7 47.49 -5.45 35.55
C ILE A 7 46.38 -6.45 35.94
N ALA A 8 46.41 -6.99 37.15
CA ALA A 8 45.36 -7.89 37.63
C ALA A 8 43.99 -7.18 37.74
N ALA A 9 43.98 -5.93 38.22
CA ALA A 9 42.76 -5.13 38.36
C ALA A 9 42.11 -4.77 37.01
N SER A 10 42.92 -4.46 35.98
CA SER A 10 42.39 -4.15 34.65
C SER A 10 41.80 -5.37 33.95
N VAL A 11 42.44 -6.53 34.06
CA VAL A 11 41.91 -7.79 33.53
C VAL A 11 40.60 -8.18 34.23
N ALA A 12 40.53 -8.02 35.55
CA ALA A 12 39.31 -8.29 36.32
C ALA A 12 38.14 -7.39 35.85
N LEU A 13 38.38 -6.09 35.63
CA LEU A 13 37.36 -5.15 35.16
C LEU A 13 36.82 -5.52 33.78
N VAL A 14 37.67 -5.95 32.85
CA VAL A 14 37.25 -6.36 31.50
C VAL A 14 36.40 -7.62 31.57
N ILE A 15 36.78 -8.60 32.40
CA ILE A 15 36.03 -9.84 32.56
C ILE A 15 34.67 -9.56 33.21
N THR A 16 34.63 -8.74 34.27
CA THR A 16 33.36 -8.39 34.93
C THR A 16 32.46 -7.55 34.02
N GLY A 17 33.04 -6.62 33.26
CA GLY A 17 32.32 -5.79 32.30
C GLY A 17 31.76 -6.62 31.14
N PHE A 18 32.51 -7.60 30.66
CA PHE A 18 32.06 -8.53 29.61
C PHE A 18 30.95 -9.47 30.12
N TRP A 19 31.06 -9.96 31.37
CA TRP A 19 30.08 -10.88 31.95
C TRP A 19 28.77 -10.18 32.36
N PHE A 20 28.84 -8.93 32.86
CA PHE A 20 27.66 -8.10 33.11
C PHE A 20 27.08 -7.50 31.83
N GLY A 21 27.92 -7.12 30.87
CA GLY A 21 27.50 -6.54 29.59
C GLY A 21 26.81 -7.55 28.67
N SER A 22 27.29 -8.79 28.63
CA SER A 22 26.66 -9.87 27.86
C SER A 22 25.31 -10.31 28.40
N ARG A 23 25.04 -10.08 29.70
CA ARG A 23 23.73 -10.38 30.33
C ARG A 23 22.69 -9.26 30.15
N ASN A 24 23.14 -8.05 29.88
CA ASN A 24 22.32 -6.89 29.52
C ASN A 24 22.28 -6.63 28.01
N MET A 25 22.71 -7.59 27.19
CA MET A 25 22.39 -7.55 25.77
C MET A 25 20.89 -7.83 25.67
N SER A 26 20.13 -6.73 25.71
CA SER A 26 18.68 -6.72 25.59
C SER A 26 18.33 -7.57 24.38
N THR A 27 17.85 -8.78 24.65
CA THR A 27 17.22 -9.60 23.63
C THR A 27 16.07 -8.74 23.13
N THR A 28 16.19 -8.27 21.90
CA THR A 28 15.09 -7.62 21.18
C THR A 28 13.95 -8.63 21.14
N GLN A 29 13.11 -8.65 22.18
CA GLN A 29 11.94 -9.50 22.22
C GLN A 29 11.12 -9.13 20.99
N PRO A 30 10.79 -10.11 20.12
CA PRO A 30 9.98 -9.81 18.97
C PRO A 30 8.66 -9.21 19.44
N ASN A 31 8.42 -7.93 19.12
CA ASN A 31 7.15 -7.29 19.44
C ASN A 31 6.04 -8.08 18.72
N PRO A 32 5.07 -8.69 19.44
CA PRO A 32 4.02 -9.50 18.83
C PRO A 32 3.21 -8.71 17.79
N GLU A 33 3.05 -7.40 17.97
CA GLU A 33 2.39 -6.53 16.98
C GLU A 33 3.18 -6.44 15.66
N LEU A 34 4.52 -6.38 15.75
CA LEU A 34 5.38 -6.35 14.56
C LEU A 34 5.39 -7.70 13.83
N MET A 35 5.26 -8.80 14.57
CA MET A 35 5.13 -10.14 13.99
C MET A 35 3.80 -10.31 13.24
N ALA A 36 2.69 -9.91 13.85
CA ALA A 36 1.37 -9.93 13.20
C ALA A 36 1.36 -9.07 11.93
N LEU A 37 1.91 -7.85 12.00
CA LEU A 37 2.02 -6.97 10.83
C LEU A 37 2.84 -7.62 9.70
N ARG A 38 3.96 -8.29 10.02
CA ARG A 38 4.78 -8.99 9.01
C ARG A 38 4.03 -10.15 8.37
N GLN A 39 3.25 -10.89 9.14
CA GLN A 39 2.47 -12.02 8.63
C GLN A 39 1.39 -11.55 7.65
N ASP A 40 0.61 -10.54 8.04
CA ASP A 40 -0.44 -10.01 7.17
C ASP A 40 0.15 -9.45 5.86
N LEU A 41 1.30 -8.76 5.92
CA LEU A 41 2.00 -8.29 4.72
C LEU A 41 2.45 -9.43 3.80
N GLN A 42 2.92 -10.54 4.37
CA GLN A 42 3.30 -11.69 3.59
C GLN A 42 2.10 -12.33 2.90
N GLU A 43 0.94 -12.35 3.56
CA GLU A 43 -0.32 -12.82 2.96
C GLU A 43 -0.74 -11.93 1.78
N PHE A 44 -0.74 -10.61 1.97
CA PHE A 44 -1.00 -9.66 0.88
C PHE A 44 -0.04 -9.87 -0.29
N LYS A 45 1.26 -9.99 -0.04
CA LYS A 45 2.25 -10.27 -1.10
C LYS A 45 2.03 -11.58 -1.81
N LYS A 46 1.67 -12.63 -1.07
CA LYS A 46 1.41 -13.96 -1.62
C LYS A 46 0.20 -13.96 -2.56
N VAL A 47 -0.82 -13.19 -2.22
CA VAL A 47 -2.12 -13.19 -2.92
C VAL A 47 -2.20 -12.12 -4.01
N LEU A 48 -1.53 -10.98 -3.84
CA LEU A 48 -1.60 -9.81 -4.74
C LEU A 48 -0.26 -9.44 -5.39
N GLY A 49 0.85 -10.05 -4.97
CA GLY A 49 2.16 -9.72 -5.49
C GLY A 49 2.32 -10.09 -6.98
N ASN A 50 3.33 -9.53 -7.63
CA ASN A 50 3.59 -9.80 -9.05
C ASN A 50 3.93 -11.27 -9.35
N GLN A 51 4.29 -12.04 -8.31
CA GLN A 51 4.53 -13.49 -8.37
C GLN A 51 3.36 -14.29 -7.78
N THR A 52 2.15 -13.72 -7.77
CA THR A 52 0.96 -14.44 -7.31
C THR A 52 0.95 -15.80 -8.00
N PRO A 53 1.01 -16.92 -7.24
CA PRO A 53 0.96 -18.22 -7.85
C PRO A 53 -0.34 -18.31 -8.64
N GLU A 54 -0.36 -18.93 -9.81
CA GLU A 54 -1.56 -19.15 -10.66
C GLU A 54 -2.77 -19.74 -9.90
N ARG A 55 -2.59 -20.16 -8.64
CA ARG A 55 -3.57 -20.77 -7.76
C ARG A 55 -4.53 -19.81 -7.07
N ALA A 56 -4.15 -18.56 -6.80
CA ALA A 56 -5.05 -17.67 -6.06
C ALA A 56 -6.25 -17.28 -6.93
N THR A 57 -7.47 -17.54 -6.46
CA THR A 57 -8.69 -17.23 -7.21
C THR A 57 -9.02 -15.73 -7.14
N ALA A 58 -9.83 -15.23 -8.07
CA ALA A 58 -10.29 -13.83 -8.01
C ALA A 58 -11.05 -13.54 -6.70
N SER A 59 -11.84 -14.48 -6.21
CA SER A 59 -12.57 -14.34 -4.94
C SER A 59 -11.63 -14.22 -3.74
N GLU A 60 -10.57 -15.03 -3.68
CA GLU A 60 -9.54 -14.91 -2.63
C GLU A 60 -8.82 -13.57 -2.70
N ARG A 61 -8.49 -13.08 -3.90
CA ARG A 61 -7.88 -11.76 -4.06
C ARG A 61 -8.81 -10.63 -3.64
N ILE A 62 -10.10 -10.69 -3.99
CA ILE A 62 -11.12 -9.73 -3.51
C ILE A 62 -11.20 -9.76 -1.98
N GLN A 63 -11.19 -10.95 -1.39
CA GLN A 63 -11.23 -11.11 0.06
C GLN A 63 -10.02 -10.41 0.70
N VAL A 64 -8.80 -10.64 0.22
CA VAL A 64 -7.59 -9.99 0.76
C VAL A 64 -7.60 -8.47 0.54
N VAL A 65 -7.98 -8.01 -0.66
CA VAL A 65 -8.06 -6.57 -0.96
C VAL A 65 -9.06 -5.83 -0.07
N SER A 66 -10.18 -6.48 0.27
CA SER A 66 -11.24 -5.89 1.09
C SER A 66 -10.97 -5.97 2.60
N GLN A 67 -9.96 -6.74 3.03
CA GLN A 67 -9.57 -6.83 4.43
C GLN A 67 -9.02 -5.50 4.93
N GLU A 68 -9.51 -5.08 6.10
CA GLU A 68 -8.91 -3.97 6.82
C GLU A 68 -7.69 -4.47 7.60
N MET A 69 -6.53 -3.90 7.31
CA MET A 69 -5.31 -4.17 8.06
C MET A 69 -5.50 -3.69 9.51
N LYS A 70 -5.46 -4.63 10.46
CA LYS A 70 -5.74 -4.36 11.88
C LYS A 70 -4.61 -3.61 12.59
N ALA A 71 -3.43 -3.46 11.97
CA ALA A 71 -2.27 -2.85 12.59
C ALA A 71 -1.64 -1.76 11.69
N ALA A 72 -1.64 -0.54 12.23
CA ALA A 72 -0.96 0.69 11.77
C ALA A 72 -1.55 1.44 10.54
N PRO A 73 -1.47 2.79 10.54
CA PRO A 73 -1.86 3.60 9.40
C PRO A 73 -0.96 3.29 8.20
N ALA A 74 -1.55 2.62 7.20
CA ALA A 74 -1.08 2.45 5.84
C ALA A 74 0.40 2.12 5.66
N ASN A 75 0.73 0.84 5.77
CA ASN A 75 1.99 0.37 5.23
C ASN A 75 2.05 0.73 3.72
N LYS A 76 3.00 1.59 3.35
CA LYS A 76 3.25 2.01 1.96
C LYS A 76 3.32 0.83 0.99
N GLU A 77 3.84 -0.31 1.44
CA GLU A 77 3.92 -1.53 0.64
C GLU A 77 2.55 -2.14 0.33
N VAL A 78 1.62 -2.13 1.29
CA VAL A 78 0.22 -2.57 1.07
C VAL A 78 -0.47 -1.65 0.09
N ILE A 79 -0.30 -0.34 0.28
CA ILE A 79 -0.86 0.64 -0.65
C ILE A 79 -0.32 0.41 -2.06
N GLN A 80 0.98 0.09 -2.21
CA GLN A 80 1.54 -0.22 -3.52
C GLN A 80 0.96 -1.51 -4.12
N LEU A 81 0.74 -2.56 -3.32
CA LEU A 81 0.09 -3.79 -3.77
C LEU A 81 -1.35 -3.52 -4.22
N LEU A 82 -2.10 -2.70 -3.47
CA LEU A 82 -3.45 -2.29 -3.84
C LEU A 82 -3.47 -1.46 -5.13
N ILE A 83 -2.52 -0.53 -5.31
CA ILE A 83 -2.37 0.25 -6.55
C ILE A 83 -2.05 -0.68 -7.73
N ASN A 84 -1.20 -1.68 -7.53
CA ASN A 84 -0.90 -2.67 -8.57
C ASN A 84 -2.14 -3.51 -8.90
N ALA A 85 -2.87 -3.99 -7.89
CA ALA A 85 -4.10 -4.74 -8.09
C ALA A 85 -5.15 -3.89 -8.84
N MET A 86 -5.37 -2.65 -8.42
CA MET A 86 -6.24 -1.69 -9.09
C MET A 86 -5.88 -1.53 -10.57
N ASN A 87 -4.60 -1.44 -10.91
CA ASN A 87 -4.16 -1.18 -12.28
C ASN A 87 -4.10 -2.42 -13.18
N PHE A 88 -3.73 -3.56 -12.62
CA PHE A 88 -3.24 -4.68 -13.41
C PHE A 88 -3.84 -6.04 -13.05
N ASP A 89 -4.71 -6.15 -12.03
CA ASP A 89 -5.36 -7.44 -11.78
C ASP A 89 -6.19 -7.85 -13.01
N PRO A 90 -6.06 -9.10 -13.50
CA PRO A 90 -6.80 -9.54 -14.67
C PRO A 90 -8.31 -9.51 -14.45
N ASN A 91 -8.78 -9.64 -13.21
CA ASN A 91 -10.20 -9.64 -12.88
C ASN A 91 -10.69 -8.23 -12.54
N VAL A 92 -11.69 -7.76 -13.27
CA VAL A 92 -12.30 -6.43 -13.11
C VAL A 92 -12.81 -6.20 -11.69
N ASN A 93 -13.40 -7.21 -11.05
CA ASN A 93 -13.95 -7.08 -9.69
C ASN A 93 -12.85 -6.92 -8.64
N VAL A 94 -11.67 -7.52 -8.84
CA VAL A 94 -10.51 -7.26 -7.97
C VAL A 94 -10.05 -5.82 -8.12
N ARG A 95 -10.02 -5.29 -9.36
CA ARG A 95 -9.65 -3.89 -9.61
C ARG A 95 -10.62 -2.91 -8.92
N LEU A 96 -11.92 -3.18 -9.00
CA LEU A 96 -12.97 -2.40 -8.30
C LEU A 96 -12.81 -2.46 -6.78
N ALA A 97 -12.64 -3.66 -6.21
CA ALA A 97 -12.39 -3.82 -4.79
C ALA A 97 -11.12 -3.06 -4.34
N ALA A 98 -10.09 -3.02 -5.18
CA ALA A 98 -8.85 -2.29 -4.89
C ALA A 98 -9.07 -0.78 -4.89
N CYS A 99 -9.88 -0.24 -5.80
CA CYS A 99 -10.31 1.16 -5.76
C CYS A 99 -11.01 1.50 -4.44
N GLU A 100 -11.97 0.67 -4.01
CA GLU A 100 -12.72 0.86 -2.76
C GLU A 100 -11.80 0.80 -1.53
N SER A 101 -10.89 -0.16 -1.49
CA SER A 101 -9.90 -0.31 -0.42
C SER A 101 -8.96 0.90 -0.35
N LEU A 102 -8.43 1.33 -1.51
CA LEU A 102 -7.61 2.54 -1.61
C LEU A 102 -8.37 3.79 -1.16
N PHE A 103 -9.67 3.90 -1.42
CA PHE A 103 -10.47 5.05 -0.99
C PHE A 103 -10.54 5.20 0.54
N LYS A 104 -10.44 4.10 1.29
CA LYS A 104 -10.30 4.15 2.76
C LYS A 104 -9.03 4.87 3.18
N HIS A 105 -7.99 4.83 2.35
CA HIS A 105 -6.68 5.47 2.54
C HIS A 105 -6.50 6.80 1.78
N ARG A 106 -7.60 7.41 1.31
CA ARG A 106 -7.61 8.67 0.52
C ARG A 106 -6.86 9.86 1.11
N GLN A 107 -6.55 9.85 2.41
CA GLN A 107 -5.78 10.93 3.04
C GLN A 107 -4.30 10.90 2.66
N LEU A 108 -3.81 9.78 2.12
CA LEU A 108 -2.44 9.66 1.64
C LEU A 108 -2.31 10.31 0.26
N PRO A 109 -1.38 11.26 0.06
CA PRO A 109 -1.17 11.89 -1.25
C PRO A 109 -0.90 10.87 -2.37
N MET A 110 -0.12 9.81 -2.08
CA MET A 110 0.20 8.77 -3.06
C MET A 110 -1.03 8.02 -3.58
N VAL A 111 -2.08 7.89 -2.76
CA VAL A 111 -3.32 7.22 -3.15
C VAL A 111 -4.13 8.11 -4.09
N ARG A 112 -4.22 9.40 -3.77
CA ARG A 112 -4.88 10.40 -4.62
C ARG A 112 -4.19 10.49 -5.98
N GLU A 113 -2.87 10.57 -5.98
CA GLU A 113 -2.07 10.56 -7.21
C GLU A 113 -2.26 9.27 -8.02
N ALA A 114 -2.31 8.11 -7.36
CA ALA A 114 -2.57 6.84 -8.03
C ALA A 114 -3.92 6.86 -8.76
N PHE A 115 -5.01 7.33 -8.13
CA PHE A 115 -6.31 7.45 -8.81
C PHE A 115 -6.26 8.35 -10.05
N ILE A 116 -5.56 9.48 -9.96
CA ILE A 116 -5.38 10.41 -11.08
C ILE A 116 -4.68 9.72 -12.25
N GLN A 117 -3.58 9.01 -11.99
CA GLN A 117 -2.80 8.32 -13.03
C GLN A 117 -3.57 7.13 -13.62
N SER A 118 -4.25 6.36 -12.77
CA SER A 118 -5.01 5.17 -13.16
C SER A 118 -6.11 5.47 -14.17
N LEU A 119 -6.69 6.68 -14.18
CA LEU A 119 -7.69 7.08 -15.17
C LEU A 119 -7.19 6.90 -16.62
N GLN A 120 -5.91 7.13 -16.88
CA GLN A 120 -5.32 6.96 -18.21
C GLN A 120 -4.99 5.50 -18.55
N ILE A 121 -4.89 4.63 -17.54
CA ILE A 121 -4.43 3.24 -17.70
C ILE A 121 -5.63 2.29 -17.81
N GLN A 122 -6.70 2.53 -17.05
CA GLN A 122 -7.86 1.65 -17.03
C GLN A 122 -8.57 1.58 -18.38
N THR A 123 -8.92 0.36 -18.77
CA THR A 123 -9.63 0.05 -20.01
C THR A 123 -11.09 -0.36 -19.77
N ASP A 124 -11.40 -0.88 -18.59
CA ASP A 124 -12.76 -1.32 -18.25
C ASP A 124 -13.66 -0.11 -17.91
N PRO A 125 -14.82 0.05 -18.56
CA PRO A 125 -15.71 1.17 -18.33
C PRO A 125 -16.22 1.32 -16.88
N ASN A 126 -16.40 0.21 -16.15
CA ASN A 126 -16.88 0.25 -14.77
C ASN A 126 -15.77 0.77 -13.84
N VAL A 127 -14.54 0.32 -14.04
CA VAL A 127 -13.39 0.83 -13.26
C VAL A 127 -13.13 2.30 -13.59
N GLN A 128 -13.24 2.69 -14.86
CA GLN A 128 -13.15 4.11 -15.26
C GLN A 128 -14.22 4.96 -14.58
N ALA A 129 -15.48 4.51 -14.58
CA ALA A 129 -16.58 5.21 -13.92
C ALA A 129 -16.34 5.36 -12.41
N MET A 130 -15.90 4.29 -11.73
CA MET A 130 -15.56 4.32 -10.31
C MET A 130 -14.43 5.31 -10.00
N LEU A 131 -13.37 5.34 -10.82
CA LEU A 131 -12.28 6.31 -10.65
C LEU A 131 -12.75 7.76 -10.82
N ILE A 132 -13.62 8.03 -11.80
CA ILE A 132 -14.22 9.36 -11.96
C ILE A 132 -14.99 9.74 -10.69
N ASP A 133 -15.84 8.84 -10.20
CA ASP A 133 -16.68 9.09 -9.01
C ASP A 133 -15.83 9.30 -7.75
N ILE A 134 -14.75 8.52 -7.58
CA ILE A 134 -13.78 8.71 -6.50
C ILE A 134 -13.15 10.10 -6.59
N LEU A 135 -12.59 10.49 -7.73
CA LEU A 135 -11.90 11.77 -7.87
C LEU A 135 -12.84 12.97 -7.66
N VAL A 136 -14.10 12.85 -8.06
CA VAL A 136 -15.15 13.84 -7.76
C VAL A 136 -15.47 13.88 -6.28
N ALA A 137 -15.67 12.73 -5.62
CA ALA A 137 -15.95 12.65 -4.19
C ALA A 137 -14.81 13.22 -3.34
N LEU A 138 -13.56 13.06 -3.79
CA LEU A 138 -12.36 13.63 -3.18
C LEU A 138 -12.19 15.13 -3.47
N LYS A 139 -12.98 15.72 -4.37
CA LYS A 139 -12.80 17.08 -4.88
C LYS A 139 -11.38 17.31 -5.43
N GLU A 140 -10.87 16.32 -6.15
CA GLU A 140 -9.48 16.31 -6.63
C GLU A 140 -9.26 17.26 -7.81
N LYS A 141 -9.01 18.54 -7.54
CA LYS A 141 -8.77 19.55 -8.58
C LYS A 141 -7.57 19.23 -9.46
N GLN A 142 -6.56 18.53 -8.94
CA GLN A 142 -5.37 18.13 -9.70
C GLN A 142 -5.70 17.13 -10.84
N ALA A 143 -6.86 16.48 -10.78
CA ALA A 143 -7.32 15.54 -11.82
C ALA A 143 -7.85 16.22 -13.08
N VAL A 144 -8.17 17.52 -13.06
CA VAL A 144 -8.87 18.22 -14.16
C VAL A 144 -8.15 18.06 -15.49
N ASP A 145 -6.84 18.23 -15.52
CA ASP A 145 -6.08 18.09 -16.77
C ASP A 145 -6.01 16.64 -17.26
N GLN A 146 -6.03 15.68 -16.34
CA GLN A 146 -6.15 14.26 -16.71
C GLN A 146 -7.54 13.93 -17.24
N PHE A 147 -8.62 14.49 -16.68
CA PHE A 147 -9.95 14.34 -17.28
C PHE A 147 -10.02 14.93 -18.68
N LYS A 148 -9.44 16.13 -18.91
CA LYS A 148 -9.38 16.74 -20.25
C LYS A 148 -8.66 15.83 -21.25
N LYS A 149 -7.55 15.19 -20.86
CA LYS A 149 -6.86 14.20 -21.71
C LYS A 149 -7.70 12.95 -21.92
N PHE A 150 -8.34 12.46 -20.86
CA PHE A 150 -9.14 11.24 -20.87
C PHE A 150 -10.31 11.31 -21.86
N VAL A 151 -11.05 12.43 -21.89
CA VAL A 151 -12.22 12.61 -22.78
C VAL A 151 -11.87 12.68 -24.27
N GLN A 152 -10.59 12.85 -24.61
CA GLN A 152 -10.08 12.87 -25.99
C GLN A 152 -9.73 11.46 -26.51
N LYS A 153 -9.79 10.42 -25.68
CA LYS A 153 -9.55 9.03 -26.13
C LYS A 153 -10.61 8.61 -27.15
N GLN A 154 -10.16 8.08 -28.29
CA GLN A 154 -11.03 7.71 -29.42
C GLN A 154 -12.04 6.60 -29.05
N ASN A 155 -11.63 5.63 -28.24
CA ASN A 155 -12.45 4.46 -27.88
C ASN A 155 -13.11 4.59 -26.50
N LEU A 156 -13.33 5.81 -26.01
CA LEU A 156 -13.98 6.02 -24.73
C LEU A 156 -15.49 5.83 -24.86
N GLN A 157 -16.08 4.97 -24.01
CA GLN A 157 -17.51 4.74 -24.01
C GLN A 157 -18.29 6.05 -23.78
N PRO A 158 -19.38 6.34 -24.54
CA PRO A 158 -20.07 7.64 -24.48
C PRO A 158 -20.54 8.06 -23.08
N THR A 159 -21.05 7.09 -22.30
CA THR A 159 -21.50 7.30 -20.91
C THR A 159 -20.34 7.70 -19.98
N VAL A 160 -19.19 7.02 -20.10
CA VAL A 160 -17.98 7.33 -19.34
C VAL A 160 -17.42 8.70 -19.75
N LYS A 161 -17.43 9.03 -21.04
CA LYS A 161 -17.02 10.34 -21.56
C LYS A 161 -17.89 11.46 -20.98
N LEU A 162 -19.21 11.30 -21.00
CA LEU A 162 -20.14 12.26 -20.42
C LEU A 162 -19.89 12.46 -18.92
N LYS A 163 -19.71 11.37 -18.17
CA LYS A 163 -19.40 11.43 -16.73
C LYS A 163 -18.08 12.18 -16.46
N ALA A 164 -17.04 11.92 -17.25
CA ALA A 164 -15.77 12.64 -17.13
C ALA A 164 -15.89 14.13 -17.48
N GLN A 165 -16.71 14.50 -18.47
CA GLN A 165 -16.99 15.91 -18.79
C GLN A 165 -17.74 16.62 -17.64
N GLN A 166 -18.71 15.94 -17.03
CA GLN A 166 -19.39 16.45 -15.84
C GLN A 166 -18.42 16.63 -14.66
N ALA A 167 -17.52 15.67 -14.45
CA ALA A 167 -16.50 15.75 -13.42
C ALA A 167 -15.58 16.98 -13.60
N ILE A 168 -15.19 17.33 -14.83
CA ILE A 168 -14.44 18.57 -15.11
C ILE A 168 -15.21 19.79 -14.61
N GLY A 169 -16.50 19.89 -14.92
CA GLY A 169 -17.34 21.03 -14.50
C GLY A 169 -17.54 21.13 -12.99
N ILE A 170 -17.55 19.99 -12.28
CA ILE A 170 -17.68 19.96 -10.81
C ILE A 170 -16.39 20.40 -10.11
N LEU A 171 -15.23 20.14 -10.71
CA LEU A 171 -13.92 20.29 -10.07
C LEU A 171 -13.23 21.64 -10.32
N ILE A 172 -13.71 22.43 -11.28
CA ILE A 172 -13.20 23.78 -11.56
C ILE A 172 -13.68 24.78 -10.51
#